data_AF-A0A2A5C0J4-F1
#
_entry.id   AF-A0A2A5C0J4-F1
#
_cell.length_a   1.000
_cell.length_b   1.000
_cell.length_c   1.000
_cell.angle_alpha   90.00
_cell.angle_beta   90.00
_cell.angle_gamma   90.00
#
_symmetry.space_group_name_H-M   'P 1'
#
loop_
_entity.id
_entity.type
_entity.pdbx_description
1 polymer ?
#
loop_
_entity_poly.entity_id
_entity_poly.type
_entity_poly.pdbx_seq_one_letter_code
_entity_poly.pdbx_strand_id
1 'polypeptide(L)'
;MIRLLIVFIVLVVAWQLFRMSSRQATLEEARTIGLQRARSHIQSPILLEDYAVARGIPEEELGSWIEKGEMPSYRWRQYTYIEDRELIEG
;
A
#
# COMPACT_ATOMS: atom_id res chain seq x y z
N MET A 1 4.84 -7.26 -45.80
CA MET A 1 4.85 -8.15 -44.61
C MET A 1 5.47 -7.48 -43.39
N ILE A 2 6.65 -6.85 -43.52
CA ILE A 2 7.35 -6.14 -42.42
C ILE A 2 6.56 -4.98 -41.79
N ARG A 3 5.77 -4.22 -42.57
CA ARG A 3 4.93 -3.12 -42.05
C ARG A 3 3.90 -3.57 -41.00
N LEU A 4 3.28 -4.74 -41.19
CA LEU A 4 2.30 -5.29 -40.24
C LEU A 4 2.97 -5.73 -38.93
N LEU A 5 4.17 -6.30 -39.02
CA LEU A 5 4.97 -6.69 -37.86
C LEU A 5 5.34 -5.48 -36.99
N ILE A 6 5.74 -4.37 -37.60
CA ILE A 6 6.09 -3.14 -36.86
C ILE A 6 4.88 -2.60 -36.09
N VAL A 7 3.69 -2.55 -36.72
CA VAL A 7 2.46 -2.10 -36.06
C VAL A 7 2.09 -3.01 -34.89
N PHE A 8 2.23 -4.32 -35.05
CA PHE A 8 1.98 -5.28 -33.98
C PHE A 8 2.94 -5.08 -32.79
N ILE A 9 4.23 -4.88 -33.05
CA ILE A 9 5.24 -4.61 -32.01
C ILE A 9 4.90 -3.32 -31.24
N VAL A 10 4.54 -2.24 -31.94
CA VAL A 10 4.15 -0.97 -31.29
C VAL A 10 2.93 -1.14 -30.40
N LEU A 11 1.91 -1.89 -30.83
CA LEU A 11 0.73 -2.18 -30.02
C LEU A 11 1.07 -2.99 -28.76
N VAL A 12 1.94 -4.00 -28.87
CA VAL A 12 2.36 -4.82 -27.72
C VAL A 12 3.13 -3.98 -26.70
N VAL A 13 4.05 -3.12 -27.16
CA VAL A 13 4.82 -2.24 -26.27
C VAL A 13 3.90 -1.22 -25.58
N ALA A 14 2.99 -0.59 -26.32
CA ALA A 14 2.01 0.33 -25.75
C ALA A 14 1.11 -0.35 -24.70
N TRP A 15 0.65 -1.58 -24.97
CA TRP A 15 -0.12 -2.37 -24.03
C TRP A 15 0.65 -2.70 -22.74
N GLN A 16 1.92 -3.07 -22.88
CA GLN A 16 2.78 -3.39 -21.74
C GLN A 16 3.01 -2.16 -20.84
N LEU A 17 3.27 -0.99 -21.44
CA LEU A 17 3.43 0.27 -20.72
C LEU A 17 2.13 0.68 -20.00
N PHE A 18 0.98 0.55 -20.66
CA PHE A 18 -0.32 0.88 -20.07
C PHE A 18 -0.65 -0.03 -18.87
N ARG A 19 -0.35 -1.33 -18.98
CA ARG A 19 -0.55 -2.30 -17.90
C ARG A 19 0.34 -2.00 -16.68
N MET A 20 1.57 -1.55 -16.92
CA MET A 20 2.52 -1.23 -15.86
C MET A 20 2.12 0.07 -15.13
N SER A 21 1.74 1.10 -15.89
CA SER A 21 1.29 2.39 -15.34
C SER A 21 -0.02 2.27 -14.57
N SER A 22 -0.99 1.48 -15.09
CA SER A 22 -2.24 1.22 -14.38
C SER A 22 -2.01 0.53 -13.03
N ARG A 23 -1.06 -0.40 -12.94
CA ARG A 23 -0.73 -1.10 -11.67
C ARG A 23 -0.21 -0.14 -10.60
N GLN A 24 0.65 0.81 -10.95
CA GLN A 24 1.15 1.80 -9.98
C GLN A 24 0.05 2.74 -9.48
N ALA A 25 -0.78 3.27 -10.38
CA ALA A 25 -1.95 4.06 -10.01
C ALA A 25 -2.88 3.27 -9.07
N THR A 26 -3.10 1.98 -9.37
CA THR A 26 -3.93 1.11 -8.52
C THR A 26 -3.34 0.91 -7.12
N LEU A 27 -2.02 0.90 -6.96
CA LEU A 27 -1.36 0.71 -5.65
C LEU A 27 -1.44 1.98 -4.79
N GLU A 28 -1.18 3.14 -5.39
CA GLU A 28 -1.27 4.42 -4.68
C GLU A 28 -2.72 4.77 -4.33
N GLU A 29 -3.64 4.60 -5.28
CA GLU A 29 -5.08 4.73 -5.01
C GLU A 29 -5.54 3.75 -3.94
N ALA A 30 -5.01 2.52 -3.96
CA ALA A 30 -5.28 1.55 -2.92
C ALA A 30 -4.80 2.07 -1.56
N ARG A 31 -3.57 2.58 -1.46
CA ARG A 31 -3.03 3.13 -0.21
C ARG A 31 -3.91 4.25 0.35
N THR A 32 -4.36 5.18 -0.49
CA THR A 32 -5.22 6.30 -0.09
C THR A 32 -6.61 5.83 0.35
N ILE A 33 -7.26 4.94 -0.41
CA ILE A 33 -8.58 4.39 -0.07
C ILE A 33 -8.50 3.57 1.22
N GLY A 34 -7.44 2.76 1.37
CA GLY A 34 -7.20 1.98 2.57
C GLY A 34 -7.01 2.86 3.79
N LEU A 35 -6.30 3.99 3.67
CA LEU A 35 -6.16 4.97 4.74
C LEU A 35 -7.52 5.58 5.13
N GLN A 36 -8.33 5.97 4.15
CA GLN A 36 -9.68 6.50 4.41
C GLN A 36 -10.56 5.48 5.14
N ARG A 37 -10.51 4.20 4.75
CA ARG A 37 -11.24 3.14 5.46
C ARG A 37 -10.70 2.91 6.85
N ALA A 38 -9.38 2.84 7.01
CA ALA A 38 -8.74 2.65 8.29
C ALA A 38 -9.15 3.74 9.29
N ARG A 39 -9.33 4.99 8.86
CA ARG A 39 -9.81 6.10 9.71
C ARG A 39 -11.17 5.85 10.36
N SER A 40 -11.98 4.94 9.80
CA SER A 40 -13.28 4.56 10.36
C SER A 40 -13.15 3.46 11.43
N HIS A 41 -11.99 2.82 11.55
CA HIS A 41 -11.75 1.67 12.43
C HIS A 41 -10.70 1.95 13.50
N ILE A 42 -9.68 2.76 13.19
CA ILE A 42 -8.58 3.12 14.10
C ILE A 42 -8.34 4.63 14.05
N GLN A 43 -7.88 5.21 15.16
CA GLN A 43 -7.51 6.62 15.17
C GLN A 43 -6.15 6.80 14.50
N SER A 44 -5.96 7.95 13.85
CA SER A 44 -4.71 8.33 13.17
C SER A 44 -4.02 7.15 12.42
N PRO A 45 -4.68 6.52 11.43
CA PRO A 45 -4.11 5.35 10.77
C PRO A 45 -2.84 5.73 10.02
N ILE A 46 -1.82 4.89 10.16
CA ILE A 46 -0.58 4.92 9.41
C ILE A 46 -0.31 3.51 8.85
N LEU A 47 0.39 3.42 7.73
CA LEU A 47 0.81 2.11 7.21
C LEU A 47 1.85 1.51 8.16
N LEU A 48 1.74 0.22 8.42
CA LEU A 48 2.73 -0.50 9.24
C LEU A 48 4.15 -0.32 8.68
N GLU A 49 4.30 -0.37 7.36
CA GLU A 49 5.57 -0.18 6.65
C GLU A 49 6.15 1.23 6.89
N ASP A 50 5.33 2.28 6.86
CA ASP A 50 5.78 3.65 7.14
C ASP A 50 6.15 3.84 8.62
N TYR A 51 5.37 3.27 9.53
CA TYR A 51 5.63 3.35 10.96
C TYR A 51 6.90 2.57 11.34
N ALA A 52 7.12 1.41 10.73
CA ALA A 52 8.36 0.64 10.84
C ALA A 52 9.57 1.48 10.45
N VAL A 53 9.50 2.14 9.29
CA VAL A 53 10.56 3.02 8.78
C VAL A 53 10.77 4.24 9.69
N ALA A 54 9.68 4.89 10.13
CA ALA A 54 9.76 6.08 10.98
C ALA A 54 10.35 5.79 12.36
N ARG A 55 10.03 4.62 12.93
CA ARG A 55 10.50 4.20 14.26
C ARG A 55 11.80 3.39 14.22
N GLY A 56 12.25 2.97 13.05
CA GLY A 56 13.39 2.05 12.90
C GLY A 56 13.14 0.67 13.50
N ILE A 57 11.87 0.25 13.58
CA ILE A 57 11.45 -1.05 14.14
C ILE A 57 11.17 -2.00 12.98
N PRO A 58 11.65 -3.26 13.02
CA PRO A 58 11.34 -4.23 11.98
C PRO A 58 9.85 -4.56 11.94
N GLU A 59 9.30 -4.70 10.72
CA GLU A 59 7.89 -5.02 10.51
C GLU A 59 7.45 -6.32 11.19
N GLU A 60 8.34 -7.31 11.31
CA GLU A 60 8.07 -8.58 12.03
C GLU A 60 7.78 -8.35 13.52
N GLU A 61 8.47 -7.40 14.14
CA GLU A 61 8.24 -7.05 15.55
C GLU A 61 6.90 -6.34 15.73
N LEU A 62 6.58 -5.40 14.84
CA LEU A 62 5.25 -4.74 14.81
C LEU A 62 4.14 -5.75 14.53
N GLY A 63 4.37 -6.72 13.63
CA GLY A 63 3.47 -7.82 13.36
C GLY A 63 3.17 -8.64 14.62
N SER A 64 4.20 -8.92 15.42
CA SER A 64 4.05 -9.61 16.69
C SER A 64 3.18 -8.83 17.69
N TRP A 65 3.26 -7.49 17.72
CA TRP A 65 2.42 -6.66 18.59
C TRP A 65 0.96 -6.65 18.14
N ILE A 66 0.72 -6.70 16.83
CA ILE A 66 -0.63 -6.86 16.27
C ILE A 66 -1.20 -8.22 16.66
N GLU A 67 -0.43 -9.30 16.53
CA GLU A 67 -0.89 -10.66 16.87
C GLU A 67 -1.20 -10.81 18.36
N LYS A 68 -0.44 -10.13 19.22
CA LYS A 68 -0.69 -10.08 20.67
C LYS A 68 -1.87 -9.17 21.06
N GLY A 69 -2.43 -8.42 20.12
CA GLY A 69 -3.49 -7.44 20.38
C GLY A 69 -3.01 -6.19 21.12
N GLU A 70 -1.70 -5.96 21.19
CA GLU A 70 -1.09 -4.82 21.87
C GLU A 70 -1.19 -3.54 21.02
N MET A 71 -1.47 -3.67 19.73
CA MET A 71 -1.58 -2.57 18.77
C MET A 71 -2.86 -2.69 17.92
N PRO A 72 -3.75 -1.69 17.94
CA PRO A 72 -4.91 -1.65 17.05
C PRO A 72 -4.44 -1.67 15.60
N SER A 73 -5.03 -2.56 14.81
CA SER A 73 -4.70 -2.68 13.40
C SER A 73 -5.95 -2.87 12.54
N TYR A 74 -5.84 -2.43 11.30
CA TYR A 74 -6.85 -2.62 10.27
C TYR A 74 -6.18 -3.13 9.00
N ARG A 75 -6.60 -4.31 8.53
CA ARG A 75 -6.09 -4.89 7.30
C ARG A 75 -7.00 -4.55 6.14
N TRP A 76 -6.43 -4.00 5.07
CA TRP A 76 -7.16 -3.73 3.84
C TRP A 76 -6.36 -4.14 2.61
N ARG A 77 -6.93 -5.08 1.85
CA ARG A 77 -6.24 -5.78 0.75
C ARG A 77 -4.89 -6.34 1.23
N GLN A 78 -3.80 -5.82 0.71
CA GLN A 78 -2.43 -6.23 1.00
C GLN A 78 -1.73 -5.32 2.03
N TYR A 79 -2.39 -4.26 2.49
CA TYR A 79 -1.83 -3.30 3.41
C TYR A 79 -2.36 -3.52 4.83
N THR A 80 -1.47 -3.38 5.80
CA THR A 80 -1.81 -3.35 7.23
C THR A 80 -1.63 -1.92 7.72
N TYR A 81 -2.71 -1.37 8.26
CA TYR A 81 -2.74 -0.06 8.89
C TYR A 81 -2.72 -0.27 10.39
N ILE A 82 -2.00 0.58 11.10
CA ILE A 82 -1.93 0.61 12.56
C ILE A 82 -2.23 2.01 13.05
N GLU A 83 -2.58 2.10 14.32
CA GLU A 83 -2.82 3.37 15.00
C GLU A 83 -1.49 4.06 15.31
N ASP A 84 -1.32 5.28 14.79
CA ASP A 84 -0.20 6.14 15.17
C ASP A 84 -0.43 6.70 16.57
N ARG A 85 0.24 6.10 17.57
CA ARG A 85 0.14 6.53 18.97
C ARG A 85 0.86 7.84 19.25
N GLU A 86 1.85 8.23 18.45
CA GLU A 86 2.55 9.51 18.66
C GLU A 86 1.66 10.70 18.30
N LEU A 87 0.80 10.54 17.29
CA LEU A 87 -0.18 11.57 16.92
C LEU A 87 -1.36 11.69 17.88
N ILE A 88 -1.56 10.71 18.78
CA ILE A 88 -2.67 10.71 19.73
C ILE A 88 -2.24 11.32 21.08
N GLU A 89 -0.98 11.15 21.48
CA GLU A 89 -0.43 11.68 22.73
C GLU A 89 0.32 13.02 22.58
N GLY A 90 0.34 13.61 21.37
CA GLY A 90 0.97 14.89 21.04
C GLY A 90 0.08 16.13 21.19
#